data_AF-A0A317IV52-F1
#
_entry.id   AF-A0A317IV52-F1
#
_cell.length_a   1.000
_cell.length_b   1.000
_cell.length_c   1.000
_cell.angle_alpha   90.00
_cell.angle_beta   90.00
_cell.angle_gamma   90.00
#
_symmetry.space_group_name_H-M   'P 1'
#
loop_
_entity.id
_entity.type
_entity.pdbx_description
1 polymer ?
#
loop_
_entity_poly.entity_id
_entity_poly.type
_entity_poly.pdbx_seq_one_letter_code
_entity_poly.pdbx_strand_id
1 'polypeptide(L)'
;MDNMELKVRTEYEGKMEARLKEFGAKLDELLAKGDAAKGQLSKKVDELKQKQAELKQKLASHKQASGEAWQELKPGLDRAWEDLGHAFNELKQASERAVGKLHK
;
A
#
# COMPACT_ATOMS: atom_id res chain seq x y z
N MET A 1 -26.15 -8.71 12.32
CA MET A 1 -24.87 -8.01 12.48
C MET A 1 -24.97 -7.19 13.75
N ASP A 2 -24.14 -7.51 14.73
CA ASP A 2 -24.10 -6.78 15.98
C ASP A 2 -23.51 -5.37 15.75
N ASN A 3 -23.97 -4.35 16.49
CA ASN A 3 -23.50 -2.96 16.33
C ASN A 3 -21.98 -2.81 16.58
N MET A 4 -21.41 -3.74 17.34
CA MET A 4 -19.98 -3.82 17.66
C MET A 4 -19.12 -4.22 16.44
N GLU A 5 -19.55 -5.20 15.64
CA GLU A 5 -18.80 -5.68 14.46
C GLU A 5 -18.70 -4.61 13.37
N LEU A 6 -19.79 -3.87 13.15
CA LEU A 6 -19.83 -2.77 12.17
C LEU A 6 -18.80 -1.69 12.51
N LYS A 7 -18.68 -1.31 13.80
CA LYS A 7 -17.68 -0.34 14.25
C LYS A 7 -16.25 -0.82 14.02
N VAL A 8 -15.92 -2.04 14.41
CA VAL A 8 -14.57 -2.62 14.24
C VAL A 8 -14.17 -2.61 12.77
N ARG A 9 -15.11 -2.98 11.91
CA ARG A 9 -14.93 -2.99 10.47
C ARG A 9 -14.71 -1.57 9.90
N THR A 10 -15.58 -0.61 10.22
CA THR A 10 -15.43 0.77 9.74
C THR A 10 -14.11 1.39 10.20
N GLU A 11 -13.68 1.10 11.43
CA GLU A 11 -12.39 1.58 11.93
C GLU A 11 -11.20 0.95 11.18
N TYR A 12 -11.27 -0.35 10.88
CA TYR A 12 -10.27 -1.02 10.04
C TYR A 12 -10.20 -0.39 8.64
N GLU A 13 -11.36 -0.19 7.99
CA GLU A 13 -11.45 0.44 6.67
C GLU A 13 -10.79 1.83 6.69
N GLY A 14 -11.17 2.70 7.63
CA GLY A 14 -10.60 4.04 7.73
C GLY A 14 -9.09 4.05 7.99
N LYS A 15 -8.59 3.16 8.86
CA LYS A 15 -7.15 3.01 9.13
C LYS A 15 -6.40 2.56 7.88
N MET A 16 -6.94 1.58 7.14
CA MET A 16 -6.32 1.06 5.94
C MET A 16 -6.34 2.08 4.79
N GLU A 17 -7.43 2.81 4.60
CA GLU A 17 -7.53 3.90 3.62
C GLU A 17 -6.50 5.00 3.89
N ALA A 18 -6.36 5.43 5.15
CA ALA A 18 -5.37 6.44 5.53
C ALA A 18 -3.94 5.97 5.24
N ARG A 19 -3.62 4.73 5.59
CA ARG A 19 -2.32 4.11 5.32
C ARG A 19 -2.04 4.01 3.82
N LEU A 20 -3.02 3.55 3.03
CA LEU A 20 -2.91 3.48 1.58
C LEU A 20 -2.72 4.88 0.98
N LYS A 21 -3.37 5.92 1.51
CA LYS A 21 -3.17 7.31 1.05
C LYS A 21 -1.75 7.79 1.35
N GLU A 22 -1.27 7.60 2.58
CA GLU A 22 0.09 7.97 2.97
C GLU A 22 1.14 7.23 2.12
N PHE A 23 0.91 5.95 1.85
CA PHE A 23 1.77 5.14 0.99
C PHE A 23 1.91 5.72 -0.42
N GLY A 24 0.80 6.15 -1.03
CA GLY A 24 0.83 6.78 -2.36
C GLY A 24 1.71 8.03 -2.36
N ALA A 25 1.56 8.89 -1.36
CA ALA A 25 2.38 10.11 -1.23
C ALA A 25 3.88 9.79 -1.07
N LYS A 26 4.23 8.73 -0.32
CA LYS A 26 5.62 8.27 -0.18
C LYS A 26 6.20 7.75 -1.49
N LEU A 27 5.41 7.08 -2.32
CA LEU A 27 5.82 6.65 -3.66
C LEU A 27 6.06 7.85 -4.60
N ASP A 28 5.19 8.85 -4.55
CA ASP A 28 5.36 10.09 -5.32
C ASP A 28 6.63 10.84 -4.93
N GLU A 29 6.91 10.94 -3.61
CA GLU A 29 8.15 11.55 -3.12
C GLU A 29 9.39 10.79 -3.58
N LEU A 30 9.35 9.46 -3.53
CA LEU A 30 10.47 8.60 -3.95
C LEU A 30 10.73 8.71 -5.45
N LEU A 31 9.67 8.81 -6.27
CA LEU A 31 9.79 9.05 -7.70
C LEU A 31 10.40 10.42 -8.01
N ALA A 32 9.99 11.46 -7.28
CA ALA A 32 10.53 12.82 -7.43
C ALA A 32 12.01 12.93 -7.04
N LYS A 33 12.45 12.18 -6.02
CA LYS A 33 13.86 12.14 -5.57
C LYS A 33 14.78 11.34 -6.51
N GLY A 34 14.22 10.42 -7.29
CA GLY A 34 14.96 9.42 -8.06
C GLY A 34 15.42 9.84 -9.45
N ASP A 35 15.83 11.09 -9.64
CA ASP A 35 16.05 11.68 -10.98
C ASP A 35 17.09 10.92 -11.84
N ALA A 36 18.04 10.22 -11.20
CA ALA A 36 19.12 9.47 -11.86
C ALA A 36 18.77 8.01 -12.25
N ALA A 37 17.64 7.45 -11.78
CA ALA A 37 17.28 6.03 -11.99
C ALA A 37 15.91 5.83 -12.65
N LYS A 38 15.42 6.87 -13.38
CA LYS A 38 14.04 7.01 -13.88
C LYS A 38 13.44 5.75 -14.50
N GLY A 39 14.22 4.94 -15.23
CA GLY A 39 13.69 3.74 -15.91
C GLY A 39 13.22 2.63 -14.96
N GLN A 40 14.13 2.07 -14.15
CA GLN A 40 13.79 0.95 -13.25
C GLN A 40 13.01 1.41 -12.01
N LEU A 41 13.29 2.62 -11.53
CA LEU A 41 12.59 3.19 -10.38
C LEU A 41 11.11 3.48 -10.71
N SER A 42 10.83 4.12 -11.86
CA SER A 42 9.45 4.40 -12.27
C SER A 42 8.65 3.11 -12.39
N LYS A 43 9.17 2.09 -13.08
CA LYS A 43 8.49 0.80 -13.22
C LYS A 43 8.10 0.20 -11.86
N LYS A 44 9.04 0.14 -10.92
CA LYS A 44 8.75 -0.37 -9.57
C LYS A 44 7.74 0.50 -8.81
N VAL A 45 7.80 1.82 -8.95
CA VAL A 45 6.81 2.73 -8.35
C VAL A 45 5.42 2.49 -8.96
N ASP A 46 5.32 2.36 -10.28
CA ASP A 46 4.09 2.08 -10.99
C ASP A 46 3.48 0.75 -10.56
N GLU A 47 4.29 -0.31 -10.46
CA GLU A 47 3.86 -1.63 -9.94
C GLU A 47 3.31 -1.52 -8.51
N LEU A 48 3.95 -0.75 -7.64
CA LEU A 48 3.47 -0.53 -6.27
C LEU A 48 2.19 0.31 -6.23
N LYS A 49 2.04 1.30 -7.12
CA LYS A 49 0.79 2.08 -7.26
C LYS A 49 -0.36 1.21 -7.76
N GLN A 50 -0.11 0.28 -8.68
CA GLN A 50 -1.12 -0.68 -9.13
C GLN A 50 -1.59 -1.55 -7.98
N LYS A 51 -0.65 -2.16 -7.23
CA LYS A 51 -0.98 -2.97 -6.04
C LYS A 51 -1.75 -2.17 -4.98
N GLN A 52 -1.38 -0.90 -4.75
CA GLN A 52 -2.10 0.00 -3.87
C GLN A 52 -3.55 0.23 -4.34
N ALA A 53 -3.76 0.45 -5.64
CA ALA A 53 -5.08 0.65 -6.22
C ALA A 53 -5.94 -0.63 -6.14
N GLU A 54 -5.35 -1.80 -6.39
CA GLU A 54 -6.00 -3.09 -6.20
C GLU A 54 -6.44 -3.29 -4.75
N LEU A 55 -5.60 -2.93 -3.78
CA LEU A 55 -5.95 -3.00 -2.36
C LEU A 55 -7.11 -2.08 -1.99
N LYS A 56 -7.10 -0.85 -2.49
CA LYS A 56 -8.21 0.10 -2.32
C LYS A 56 -9.51 -0.46 -2.90
N GLN A 57 -9.44 -1.03 -4.10
CA GLN A 57 -10.61 -1.63 -4.75
C GLN A 57 -11.13 -2.82 -3.94
N LYS A 58 -10.26 -3.72 -3.47
CA LYS A 58 -10.66 -4.85 -2.61
C LYS A 58 -11.30 -4.36 -1.32
N LEU A 59 -10.71 -3.37 -0.65
CA LEU A 59 -11.27 -2.78 0.56
C LEU A 59 -12.68 -2.21 0.32
N ALA A 60 -12.88 -1.50 -0.80
CA ALA A 60 -14.16 -0.90 -1.16
C ALA A 60 -15.24 -1.92 -1.60
N SER A 61 -14.84 -2.95 -2.36
CA SER A 61 -15.76 -3.95 -2.94
C SER A 61 -16.50 -4.76 -1.88
N HIS A 62 -15.98 -4.79 -0.65
CA HIS A 62 -16.54 -5.58 0.43
C HIS A 62 -17.50 -4.83 1.34
N LYS A 63 -17.79 -3.54 1.14
CA LYS A 63 -18.77 -2.78 1.94
C LYS A 63 -20.14 -3.46 2.05
N GLN A 64 -20.47 -4.36 1.12
CA GLN A 64 -21.70 -5.17 1.11
C GLN A 64 -21.50 -6.64 1.55
N ALA A 65 -20.28 -7.06 1.88
CA ALA A 65 -19.99 -8.42 2.32
C ALA A 65 -20.57 -8.70 3.71
N SER A 66 -21.11 -9.91 3.89
CA SER A 66 -21.54 -10.45 5.18
C SER A 66 -20.38 -10.51 6.19
N GLY A 67 -20.70 -10.55 7.49
CA GLY A 67 -19.70 -10.58 8.56
C GLY A 67 -18.71 -11.75 8.44
N GLU A 68 -19.20 -12.94 8.09
CA GLU A 68 -18.37 -14.13 7.86
C GLU A 68 -17.40 -13.94 6.68
N ALA A 69 -17.92 -13.49 5.52
CA ALA A 69 -17.09 -13.18 4.37
C ALA A 69 -16.01 -12.13 4.73
N TRP A 70 -16.35 -11.11 5.53
CA TRP A 70 -15.38 -10.12 5.99
C TRP A 70 -14.23 -10.73 6.82
N GLN A 71 -14.53 -11.69 7.70
CA GLN A 71 -13.50 -12.37 8.50
C GLN A 71 -12.52 -13.17 7.62
N GLU A 72 -12.99 -13.74 6.52
CA GLU A 72 -12.13 -14.45 5.56
C GLU A 72 -11.32 -13.50 4.67
N LEU A 73 -11.86 -12.33 4.36
CA LEU A 73 -11.24 -11.34 3.48
C LEU A 73 -10.17 -10.51 4.16
N LYS A 74 -10.40 -10.12 5.42
CA LYS A 74 -9.47 -9.31 6.22
C LYS A 74 -8.03 -9.86 6.22
N PRO A 75 -7.75 -11.15 6.49
CA PRO A 75 -6.38 -11.66 6.46
C PRO A 75 -5.74 -11.58 5.07
N GLY A 76 -6.52 -11.66 3.99
CA GLY A 76 -6.03 -11.44 2.63
C GLY A 76 -5.63 -9.98 2.37
N LEU A 77 -6.40 -9.03 2.90
CA LEU A 77 -6.06 -7.60 2.87
C LEU A 77 -4.82 -7.29 3.69
N ASP A 78 -4.71 -7.87 4.89
CA ASP A 78 -3.55 -7.68 5.78
C ASP A 78 -2.27 -8.20 5.13
N ARG A 79 -2.27 -9.43 4.58
CA ARG A 79 -1.11 -9.98 3.86
C ARG A 79 -0.68 -9.11 2.69
N ALA A 80 -1.64 -8.71 1.85
CA ALA A 80 -1.33 -7.90 0.68
C ALA A 80 -0.82 -6.48 1.06
N TRP A 81 -1.21 -5.95 2.22
CA TRP A 81 -0.63 -4.74 2.79
C TRP A 81 0.80 -4.95 3.29
N GLU A 82 1.07 -6.08 3.95
CA GLU A 82 2.43 -6.45 4.39
C GLU A 82 3.39 -6.61 3.20
N ASP A 83 2.98 -7.33 2.15
CA ASP A 83 3.73 -7.49 0.90
C ASP A 83 4.06 -6.13 0.26
N LEU A 84 3.07 -5.24 0.20
CA LEU A 84 3.21 -3.89 -0.34
C LEU A 84 4.19 -3.05 0.50
N GLY A 85 4.15 -3.19 1.82
CA GLY A 85 5.11 -2.56 2.73
C GLY A 85 6.55 -3.07 2.54
N HIS A 86 6.72 -4.39 2.37
CA HIS A 86 8.02 -5.00 2.12
C HIS A 86 8.64 -4.47 0.82
N ALA A 87 7.88 -4.53 -0.28
CA ALA A 87 8.35 -4.10 -1.58
C ALA A 87 8.69 -2.60 -1.64
N PHE A 88 7.95 -1.76 -0.90
CA PHE A 88 8.32 -0.34 -0.74
C PHE A 88 9.60 -0.15 0.05
N ASN A 89 9.81 -0.90 1.14
CA ASN A 89 11.03 -0.79 1.92
C ASN A 89 12.26 -1.23 1.12
N GLU A 90 12.13 -2.25 0.28
CA GLU A 90 13.18 -2.64 -0.66
C GLU A 90 13.46 -1.54 -1.70
N LEU A 91 12.40 -0.94 -2.26
CA LEU A 91 12.52 0.15 -3.22
C LEU A 91 13.21 1.38 -2.61
N LYS A 92 12.82 1.75 -1.39
CA LYS A 92 13.44 2.84 -0.63
C LYS A 92 14.93 2.60 -0.44
N GLN A 93 15.32 1.45 0.08
CA GLN A 93 16.73 1.12 0.29
C GLN A 93 17.53 1.11 -1.01
N ALA A 94 16.95 0.59 -2.10
CA ALA A 94 17.59 0.61 -3.42
C ALA A 94 17.79 2.05 -3.93
N SER A 95 16.79 2.92 -3.73
CA SER A 95 16.88 4.34 -4.11
C SER A 95 17.95 5.09 -3.31
N GLU A 96 18.03 4.86 -1.99
CA GLU A 96 19.01 5.50 -1.10
C GLU A 96 20.45 5.08 -1.45
N ARG A 97 20.67 3.81 -1.78
CA ARG A 97 21.97 3.29 -2.25
C ARG A 97 22.40 3.91 -3.58
N ALA A 98 21.47 4.13 -4.50
CA ALA A 98 21.76 4.77 -5.78
C ALA A 98 22.16 6.25 -5.61
N VAL A 99 21.49 6.97 -4.70
CA VAL A 99 21.80 8.37 -4.39
C VAL A 99 23.13 8.50 -3.63
N GLY A 100 23.40 7.62 -2.65
CA GLY A 100 24.63 7.65 -1.85
C GLY A 100 25.91 7.35 -2.64
N LYS A 101 25.83 6.59 -3.74
CA LYS A 101 26.98 6.31 -4.63
C LYS A 101 27.40 7.51 -5.49
N LEU A 102 26.57 8.54 -5.63
CA LEU A 102 26.91 9.74 -6.42
C LEU A 102 27.67 10.80 -5.62
N HIS A 103 27.77 10.65 -4.30
CA HIS A 103 28.42 11.61 -3.39
C HIS A 103 29.77 11.12 -2.80
N LYS A 104 30.39 10.08 -3.37
CA LYS A 104 31.69 9.57 -2.94
C LYS A 104 32.66 9.52 -4.12
#